data_AF-A0A661FUN1-F1
#
_entry.id   AF-A0A661FUN1-F1
#
_cell.length_a   1.000
_cell.length_b   1.000
_cell.length_c   1.000
_cell.angle_alpha   90.00
_cell.angle_beta   90.00
_cell.angle_gamma   90.00
#
_symmetry.space_group_name_H-M   'P 1'
#
loop_
_entity.id
_entity.type
_entity.pdbx_description
1 polymer ?
#
loop_
_entity_poly.entity_id
_entity_poly.type
_entity_poly.pdbx_seq_one_letter_code
_entity_poly.pdbx_strand_id
1 'polypeptide(L)'
;ELDGYLPRQTADFSGRLADLPPVILDTEETLPEGMTRVTGAESKIWVPGLEQLDALALPDFFIDTKEITNKGYKAFVDAGGYRDQTCWTVPFVRDGQILSFEQAMSGFVDQTGRAGPFGWQVGSYAEGDDNIPVGGISWYEADAYACFVGKSLPSVYHWYMAADPFSTNHVVPLSNYDGKGPAPVGQFDGVTRDGVYDMAGNVREWSSNPDGEAHYILGGGWSDPEYAFNDAMTSPSFDRSPENGIRLVVYPDTTNMVTASGPIEKEFRDYYAEKPVSDEVFEVYRQMYAYDRTPLNAVVVSSESTTTYTSERIEMDAAYGDERLTIFVFLPVSEAASPPYQAVTYFPGSNDIYKRSYDEMDVGRLDYILRSGRALIYPIYKGTYDRASDLNSDIQDETNLYRDHVIAWAQDIGRSIDYLETRQDIDMDRLAYYGISWGGAMSPIMTAIESRFKAAVIMVGGLMMQSVQPMADPFNFLPRVTLPILMFNGKYDSFFPLETSIEPFFATLGTPDADKKIVVTDSNHFVLAYSSNLAIRELLDWLDRYVGPVE
;
A
#
# COMPACT_ATOMS: atom_id res chain seq x y z
N GLU A 1 -34.32 -6.61 -10.12
CA GLU A 1 -34.93 -7.15 -11.35
C GLU A 1 -35.99 -6.17 -11.84
N LEU A 2 -36.06 -5.95 -13.15
CA LEU A 2 -37.09 -5.11 -13.79
C LEU A 2 -37.52 -5.80 -15.08
N ASP A 3 -38.83 -5.90 -15.33
CA ASP A 3 -39.37 -6.58 -16.51
C ASP A 3 -38.78 -5.99 -17.82
N GLY A 4 -38.29 -6.87 -18.68
CA GLY A 4 -37.68 -6.51 -19.96
C GLY A 4 -36.17 -6.23 -19.92
N TYR A 5 -35.54 -6.33 -18.74
CA TYR A 5 -34.11 -6.15 -18.55
C TYR A 5 -33.47 -7.37 -17.89
N LEU A 6 -32.17 -7.57 -18.14
CA LEU A 6 -31.39 -8.62 -17.50
C LEU A 6 -31.20 -8.34 -16.00
N PRO A 7 -31.28 -9.37 -15.13
CA PRO A 7 -30.99 -9.22 -13.73
C PRO A 7 -29.49 -8.90 -13.53
N ARG A 8 -29.20 -8.00 -12.58
CA ARG A 8 -27.84 -7.65 -12.18
C ARG A 8 -27.72 -7.73 -10.67
N GLN A 9 -26.76 -8.51 -10.20
CA GLN A 9 -26.34 -8.54 -8.80
C GLN A 9 -25.22 -7.51 -8.61
N THR A 10 -25.25 -6.80 -7.49
CA THR A 10 -24.32 -5.72 -7.15
C THR A 10 -24.12 -5.72 -5.63
N ALA A 11 -22.96 -5.28 -5.16
CA ALA A 11 -22.74 -5.05 -3.73
C ALA A 11 -23.71 -3.99 -3.17
N ASP A 12 -23.93 -3.98 -1.84
CA ASP A 12 -24.79 -2.97 -1.20
C ASP A 12 -24.06 -1.62 -1.06
N PHE A 13 -24.52 -0.61 -1.79
CA PHE A 13 -23.97 0.76 -1.83
C PHE A 13 -24.87 1.80 -1.17
N SER A 14 -25.82 1.39 -0.32
CA SER A 14 -26.85 2.27 0.23
C SER A 14 -26.33 3.51 1.00
N GLY A 15 -25.04 3.55 1.39
CA GLY A 15 -24.42 4.69 2.09
C GLY A 15 -23.91 5.86 1.22
N ARG A 16 -23.78 5.72 -0.12
CA ARG A 16 -23.15 6.73 -1.01
C ARG A 16 -23.98 7.19 -2.23
N LEU A 17 -25.27 6.83 -2.30
CA LEU A 17 -26.14 7.05 -3.47
C LEU A 17 -26.42 8.52 -3.89
N ALA A 18 -25.83 9.53 -3.24
CA ALA A 18 -26.10 10.93 -3.59
C ALA A 18 -25.38 11.41 -4.87
N ASP A 19 -24.22 10.84 -5.23
CA ASP A 19 -23.35 11.37 -6.30
C ASP A 19 -22.92 10.33 -7.36
N LEU A 20 -23.52 9.13 -7.41
CA LEU A 20 -23.16 8.10 -8.38
C LEU A 20 -23.89 8.27 -9.73
N PRO A 21 -23.24 7.98 -10.88
CA PRO A 21 -23.90 7.94 -12.17
C PRO A 21 -25.01 6.86 -12.18
N PRO A 22 -26.09 7.07 -12.95
CA PRO A 22 -27.21 6.14 -12.99
C PRO A 22 -26.78 4.76 -13.51
N VAL A 23 -27.30 3.70 -12.88
CA VAL A 23 -27.13 2.33 -13.36
C VAL A 23 -27.93 2.16 -14.65
N ILE A 24 -27.24 1.79 -15.74
CA ILE A 24 -27.88 1.43 -17.01
C ILE A 24 -28.29 -0.05 -16.92
N LEU A 25 -29.55 -0.33 -17.22
CA LEU A 25 -30.07 -1.69 -17.30
C LEU A 25 -29.98 -2.18 -18.74
N ASP A 26 -29.42 -3.38 -18.92
CA ASP A 26 -29.18 -3.97 -20.24
C ASP A 26 -30.23 -5.02 -20.60
N THR A 27 -30.36 -5.28 -21.90
CA THR A 27 -31.14 -6.39 -22.47
C THR A 27 -30.19 -7.43 -23.10
N GLU A 28 -30.72 -8.59 -23.50
CA GLU A 28 -29.93 -9.60 -24.25
C GLU A 28 -29.31 -9.04 -25.55
N GLU A 29 -29.90 -7.99 -26.13
CA GLU A 29 -29.39 -7.37 -27.36
C GLU A 29 -28.25 -6.37 -27.10
N THR A 30 -28.19 -5.78 -25.90
CA THR A 30 -27.21 -4.72 -25.58
C THR A 30 -26.00 -5.22 -24.79
N LEU A 31 -26.08 -6.42 -24.20
CA LEU A 31 -25.03 -6.98 -23.35
C LEU A 31 -24.30 -8.14 -24.04
N PRO A 32 -22.97 -8.05 -24.27
CA PRO A 32 -22.20 -9.19 -24.75
C PRO A 32 -22.31 -10.38 -23.78
N GLU A 33 -22.38 -11.60 -24.33
CA GLU A 33 -22.52 -12.83 -23.55
C GLU A 33 -21.40 -12.95 -22.49
N GLY A 34 -21.78 -13.20 -21.24
CA GLY A 34 -20.85 -13.36 -20.12
C GLY A 34 -20.23 -12.07 -19.57
N MET A 35 -20.61 -10.91 -20.10
CA MET A 35 -20.08 -9.61 -19.67
C MET A 35 -21.10 -8.79 -18.88
N THR A 36 -20.61 -7.77 -18.18
CA THR A 36 -21.40 -6.72 -17.52
C THR A 36 -20.93 -5.34 -18.01
N ARG A 37 -21.82 -4.35 -18.01
CA ARG A 37 -21.49 -2.97 -18.38
C ARG A 37 -20.92 -2.23 -17.18
N VAL A 38 -19.80 -1.55 -17.37
CA VAL A 38 -19.33 -0.52 -16.44
C VAL A 38 -19.71 0.84 -17.02
N THR A 39 -20.52 1.61 -16.29
CA THR A 39 -20.97 2.94 -16.73
C THR A 39 -19.78 3.89 -16.81
N GLY A 40 -19.64 4.56 -17.95
CA GLY A 40 -18.60 5.56 -18.19
C GLY A 40 -18.67 6.73 -17.23
N ALA A 41 -17.51 7.20 -16.81
CA ALA A 41 -17.36 8.31 -15.87
C ALA A 41 -15.95 8.92 -16.00
N GLU A 42 -15.73 10.03 -15.28
CA GLU A 42 -14.37 10.50 -15.02
C GLU A 42 -13.69 9.55 -14.02
N SER A 43 -12.68 8.83 -14.47
CA SER A 43 -11.92 7.86 -13.68
C SER A 43 -10.67 8.50 -13.12
N LYS A 44 -10.61 8.63 -11.79
CA LYS A 44 -9.41 9.01 -11.04
C LYS A 44 -8.94 7.80 -10.25
N ILE A 45 -7.67 7.43 -10.43
CA ILE A 45 -7.04 6.34 -9.70
C ILE A 45 -6.59 6.86 -8.34
N TRP A 46 -7.02 6.20 -7.27
CA TRP A 46 -6.64 6.50 -5.88
C TRP A 46 -5.87 5.32 -5.29
N VAL A 47 -4.83 4.92 -5.99
CA VAL A 47 -3.96 3.83 -5.58
C VAL A 47 -2.63 4.44 -5.16
N PRO A 48 -2.08 4.06 -3.99
CA PRO A 48 -0.77 4.50 -3.56
C PRO A 48 0.33 4.36 -4.62
N GLY A 49 1.01 5.47 -4.89
CA GLY A 49 2.05 5.59 -5.91
C GLY A 49 1.53 5.92 -7.32
N LEU A 50 0.20 5.97 -7.53
CA LEU A 50 -0.45 6.32 -8.79
C LEU A 50 -1.44 7.50 -8.66
N GLU A 51 -1.59 8.11 -7.49
CA GLU A 51 -2.55 9.20 -7.26
C GLU A 51 -2.20 10.48 -8.03
N GLN A 52 -0.95 10.61 -8.50
CA GLN A 52 -0.50 11.68 -9.39
C GLN A 52 -1.14 11.61 -10.78
N LEU A 53 -1.67 10.46 -11.20
CA LEU A 53 -2.22 10.29 -12.54
C LEU A 53 -3.47 11.15 -12.76
N ASP A 54 -3.54 11.84 -13.90
CA ASP A 54 -4.69 12.68 -14.25
C ASP A 54 -5.99 11.87 -14.30
N ALA A 55 -7.09 12.52 -13.93
CA ALA A 55 -8.41 11.94 -14.11
C ALA A 55 -8.73 11.82 -15.60
N LEU A 56 -9.30 10.70 -16.01
CA LEU A 56 -9.56 10.39 -17.41
C LEU A 56 -11.05 10.11 -17.63
N ALA A 57 -11.69 10.88 -18.52
CA ALA A 57 -13.06 10.60 -18.93
C ALA A 57 -13.09 9.32 -19.80
N LEU A 58 -13.72 8.27 -19.30
CA LEU A 58 -13.84 6.99 -19.98
C LEU A 58 -15.30 6.70 -20.33
N PRO A 59 -15.61 6.26 -21.57
CA PRO A 59 -16.96 5.88 -21.95
C PRO A 59 -17.37 4.55 -21.31
N ASP A 60 -18.63 4.16 -21.52
CA ASP A 60 -19.09 2.82 -21.17
C ASP A 60 -18.22 1.74 -21.83
N PHE A 61 -17.94 0.68 -21.07
CA PHE A 61 -17.29 -0.51 -21.59
C PHE A 61 -17.93 -1.76 -20.99
N PHE A 62 -17.65 -2.91 -21.61
CA PHE A 62 -18.07 -4.21 -21.09
C PHE A 62 -16.87 -4.95 -20.56
N ILE A 63 -17.05 -5.62 -19.42
CA ILE A 63 -16.03 -6.45 -18.79
C ILE A 63 -16.59 -7.83 -18.51
N ASP A 64 -15.77 -8.86 -18.65
CA ASP A 64 -16.16 -10.23 -18.29
C ASP A 64 -16.60 -10.26 -16.82
N THR A 65 -17.78 -10.84 -16.58
CA THR A 65 -18.36 -10.95 -15.23
C THR A 65 -17.50 -11.82 -14.31
N LYS A 66 -16.71 -12.73 -14.88
CA LYS A 66 -15.85 -13.69 -14.19
C LYS A 66 -14.49 -13.78 -14.89
N GLU A 67 -13.49 -14.30 -14.20
CA GLU A 67 -12.18 -14.57 -14.77
C GLU A 67 -12.27 -15.62 -15.90
N ILE A 68 -11.28 -15.62 -16.79
CA ILE A 68 -11.21 -16.64 -17.85
C ILE A 68 -10.92 -17.99 -17.22
N THR A 69 -11.75 -18.99 -17.51
CA THR A 69 -11.57 -20.34 -16.99
C THR A 69 -10.51 -21.13 -17.74
N ASN A 70 -9.98 -22.19 -17.10
CA ASN A 70 -9.13 -23.18 -17.74
C ASN A 70 -9.77 -23.75 -19.02
N LYS A 71 -11.07 -24.04 -19.03
CA LYS A 71 -11.80 -24.50 -20.21
C LYS A 71 -11.79 -23.46 -21.34
N GLY A 72 -11.99 -22.18 -21.01
CA GLY A 72 -11.89 -21.08 -21.98
C GLY A 72 -10.49 -20.99 -22.58
N TYR A 73 -9.46 -20.98 -21.74
CA TYR A 73 -8.07 -20.93 -22.19
C TYR A 73 -7.65 -22.17 -22.99
N LYS A 74 -8.19 -23.35 -22.66
CA LYS A 74 -7.93 -24.60 -23.38
C LYS A 74 -8.36 -24.52 -24.85
N ALA A 75 -9.43 -23.78 -25.16
CA ALA A 75 -9.85 -23.56 -26.54
C ALA A 75 -8.77 -22.84 -27.37
N PHE A 76 -8.04 -21.89 -26.77
CA PHE A 76 -6.89 -21.23 -27.41
C PHE A 76 -5.73 -22.21 -27.63
N VAL A 77 -5.40 -23.04 -26.64
CA VAL A 77 -4.36 -24.07 -26.78
C VAL A 77 -4.70 -25.06 -27.89
N ASP A 78 -5.95 -25.54 -27.93
CA ASP A 78 -6.44 -26.53 -28.90
C ASP A 78 -6.54 -25.98 -30.31
N ALA A 79 -6.87 -24.69 -30.45
CA ALA A 79 -6.80 -23.98 -31.73
C ALA A 79 -5.36 -23.78 -32.23
N GLY A 80 -4.35 -24.15 -31.44
CA GLY A 80 -2.95 -24.02 -31.79
C GLY A 80 -2.38 -22.64 -31.46
N GLY A 81 -2.90 -21.96 -30.42
CA GLY A 81 -2.48 -20.62 -30.00
C GLY A 81 -0.98 -20.43 -29.81
N TYR A 82 -0.25 -21.47 -29.36
CA TYR A 82 1.23 -21.42 -29.22
C TYR A 82 2.00 -21.75 -30.50
N ARG A 83 1.31 -22.00 -31.62
CA ARG A 83 1.89 -22.32 -32.94
C ARG A 83 1.50 -21.28 -33.98
N ASP A 84 0.33 -20.67 -33.83
CA ASP A 84 -0.16 -19.59 -34.67
C ASP A 84 0.32 -18.24 -34.15
N GLN A 85 1.09 -17.52 -34.96
CA GLN A 85 1.66 -16.21 -34.60
C GLN A 85 0.65 -15.06 -34.74
N THR A 86 -0.55 -15.30 -35.28
CA THR A 86 -1.52 -14.25 -35.64
C THR A 86 -1.84 -13.31 -34.48
N CYS A 87 -1.96 -13.85 -33.27
CA CYS A 87 -2.27 -13.06 -32.07
C CYS A 87 -1.06 -12.70 -31.20
N TRP A 88 0.16 -13.04 -31.62
CA TRP A 88 1.39 -12.67 -30.91
C TRP A 88 1.98 -11.41 -31.51
N THR A 89 1.27 -10.29 -31.33
CA THR A 89 1.55 -9.04 -32.05
C THR A 89 2.59 -8.14 -31.36
N VAL A 90 2.87 -8.39 -30.08
CA VAL A 90 3.79 -7.59 -29.27
C VAL A 90 5.19 -8.23 -29.25
N PRO A 91 6.27 -7.45 -29.43
CA PRO A 91 7.64 -7.96 -29.30
C PRO A 91 7.93 -8.51 -27.91
N PHE A 92 8.52 -9.71 -27.86
CA PHE A 92 8.99 -10.35 -26.63
C PHE A 92 10.30 -9.70 -26.18
N VAL A 93 10.32 -9.02 -25.04
CA VAL A 93 11.52 -8.37 -24.50
C VAL A 93 11.87 -8.96 -23.15
N ARG A 94 13.11 -9.43 -23.01
CA ARG A 94 13.66 -9.94 -21.75
C ARG A 94 15.10 -9.50 -21.61
N ASP A 95 15.44 -8.85 -20.50
CA ASP A 95 16.79 -8.38 -20.19
C ASP A 95 17.34 -7.46 -21.30
N GLY A 96 16.50 -6.59 -21.85
CA GLY A 96 16.81 -5.68 -22.95
C GLY A 96 16.93 -6.34 -24.32
N GLN A 97 16.67 -7.64 -24.45
CA GLN A 97 16.79 -8.39 -25.71
C GLN A 97 15.43 -8.76 -26.29
N ILE A 98 15.27 -8.53 -27.59
CA ILE A 98 14.10 -8.99 -28.34
C ILE A 98 14.26 -10.48 -28.67
N LEU A 99 13.34 -11.30 -28.19
CA LEU A 99 13.29 -12.74 -28.48
C LEU A 99 12.48 -13.01 -29.75
N SER A 100 12.87 -14.03 -30.51
CA SER A 100 12.03 -14.58 -31.58
C SER A 100 10.83 -15.32 -31.00
N PHE A 101 9.79 -15.52 -31.82
CA PHE A 101 8.62 -16.31 -31.45
C PHE A 101 8.99 -17.70 -30.92
N GLU A 102 9.88 -18.41 -31.60
CA GLU A 102 10.33 -19.75 -31.17
C GLU A 102 11.01 -19.72 -29.79
N GLN A 103 11.85 -18.72 -29.53
CA GLN A 103 12.49 -18.55 -28.23
C GLN A 103 11.48 -18.25 -27.12
N ALA A 104 10.50 -17.38 -27.38
CA ALA A 104 9.44 -17.08 -26.42
C ALA A 104 8.59 -18.33 -26.13
N MET A 105 8.12 -19.03 -27.17
CA MET A 105 7.30 -20.24 -27.03
C MET A 105 8.04 -21.36 -26.28
N SER A 106 9.37 -21.46 -26.42
CA SER A 106 10.17 -22.43 -25.66
C SER A 106 10.12 -22.21 -24.14
N GLY A 107 9.81 -21.00 -23.69
CA GLY A 107 9.60 -20.66 -22.28
C GLY A 107 8.13 -20.74 -21.83
N PHE A 108 7.17 -20.78 -22.76
CA PHE A 108 5.74 -20.88 -22.46
C PHE A 108 5.24 -22.32 -22.45
N VAL A 109 5.85 -23.09 -21.54
CA VAL A 109 5.55 -24.51 -21.36
C VAL A 109 4.98 -24.82 -19.99
N ASP A 110 4.22 -25.90 -19.94
CA ASP A 110 3.63 -26.50 -18.75
C ASP A 110 4.68 -27.32 -17.96
N GLN A 111 4.28 -27.94 -16.86
CA GLN A 111 5.19 -28.71 -15.99
C GLN A 111 5.84 -29.92 -16.70
N THR A 112 5.34 -30.31 -17.86
CA THR A 112 5.82 -31.44 -18.67
C THR A 112 6.61 -31.00 -19.91
N GLY A 113 6.83 -29.70 -20.09
CA GLY A 113 7.53 -29.13 -21.23
C GLY A 113 6.69 -29.01 -22.50
N ARG A 114 5.35 -29.08 -22.40
CA ARG A 114 4.44 -28.86 -23.54
C ARG A 114 3.85 -27.46 -23.49
N ALA A 115 3.43 -26.92 -24.62
CA ALA A 115 2.80 -25.60 -24.67
C ALA A 115 1.54 -25.54 -23.80
N GLY A 116 1.43 -24.49 -22.98
CA GLY A 116 0.30 -24.28 -22.07
C GLY A 116 0.69 -23.55 -20.78
N PRO A 117 -0.29 -23.13 -19.97
CA PRO A 117 -0.08 -22.50 -18.66
C PRO A 117 0.88 -23.28 -17.76
N PHE A 118 1.65 -22.57 -16.93
CA PHE A 118 2.74 -23.16 -16.14
C PHE A 118 2.27 -24.29 -15.19
N GLY A 119 1.07 -24.17 -14.62
CA GLY A 119 0.51 -25.16 -13.69
C GLY A 119 -0.05 -26.43 -14.36
N TRP A 120 -0.17 -26.45 -15.68
CA TRP A 120 -0.80 -27.56 -16.40
C TRP A 120 0.15 -28.76 -16.60
N GLN A 121 -0.42 -29.88 -17.03
CA GLN A 121 0.33 -31.09 -17.37
C GLN A 121 -0.15 -31.69 -18.68
N VAL A 122 0.80 -32.11 -19.51
CA VAL A 122 0.54 -32.78 -20.80
C VAL A 122 -0.36 -31.94 -21.72
N GLY A 123 -0.25 -30.62 -21.66
CA GLY A 123 -1.02 -29.64 -22.45
C GLY A 123 -2.45 -29.41 -21.96
N SER A 124 -2.78 -29.77 -20.71
CA SER A 124 -4.12 -29.60 -20.14
C SER A 124 -4.12 -29.33 -18.64
N TYR A 125 -5.19 -28.70 -18.16
CA TYR A 125 -5.54 -28.63 -16.74
C TYR A 125 -5.98 -30.00 -16.20
N ALA A 126 -6.02 -30.15 -14.88
CA ALA A 126 -6.44 -31.39 -14.23
C ALA A 126 -7.95 -31.66 -14.40
N GLU A 127 -8.35 -32.93 -14.38
CA GLU A 127 -9.76 -33.31 -14.51
C GLU A 127 -10.61 -32.70 -13.40
N GLY A 128 -11.67 -31.98 -13.75
CA GLY A 128 -12.55 -31.28 -12.81
C GLY A 128 -12.25 -29.79 -12.63
N ASP A 129 -11.12 -29.30 -13.13
CA ASP A 129 -10.72 -27.89 -12.98
C ASP A 129 -11.23 -26.99 -14.12
N ASP A 130 -12.24 -27.44 -14.88
CA ASP A 130 -12.78 -26.74 -16.05
C ASP A 130 -13.21 -25.30 -15.76
N ASN A 131 -13.76 -25.08 -14.57
CA ASN A 131 -14.30 -23.79 -14.12
C ASN A 131 -13.36 -23.04 -13.17
N ILE A 132 -12.18 -23.58 -12.86
CA ILE A 132 -11.14 -22.84 -12.15
C ILE A 132 -10.60 -21.75 -13.10
N PRO A 133 -10.31 -20.53 -12.65
CA PRO A 133 -9.66 -19.53 -13.50
C PRO A 133 -8.32 -20.05 -14.01
N VAL A 134 -7.95 -19.65 -15.23
CA VAL A 134 -6.60 -19.93 -15.73
C VAL A 134 -5.61 -19.08 -14.94
N GLY A 135 -4.59 -19.75 -14.41
CA GLY A 135 -3.45 -19.14 -13.73
C GLY A 135 -2.13 -19.65 -14.31
N GLY A 136 -1.00 -19.02 -13.95
CA GLY A 136 0.32 -19.41 -14.45
C GLY A 136 0.56 -19.01 -15.90
N ILE A 137 0.01 -17.86 -16.31
CA ILE A 137 0.22 -17.28 -17.65
C ILE A 137 0.95 -15.95 -17.57
N SER A 138 1.77 -15.69 -18.58
CA SER A 138 2.50 -14.44 -18.75
C SER A 138 1.61 -13.35 -19.33
N TRP A 139 2.06 -12.10 -19.25
CA TRP A 139 1.36 -10.99 -19.88
C TRP A 139 1.23 -11.18 -21.41
N TYR A 140 2.27 -11.73 -22.05
CA TYR A 140 2.23 -12.01 -23.49
C TYR A 140 1.18 -13.08 -23.85
N GLU A 141 1.05 -14.12 -23.02
CA GLU A 141 0.02 -15.15 -23.18
C GLU A 141 -1.39 -14.60 -22.96
N ALA A 142 -1.53 -13.67 -22.02
CA ALA A 142 -2.76 -12.94 -21.73
C ALA A 142 -3.21 -12.08 -22.93
N ASP A 143 -2.31 -11.28 -23.49
CA ASP A 143 -2.55 -10.44 -24.67
C ASP A 143 -2.92 -11.29 -25.91
N ALA A 144 -2.17 -12.37 -26.16
CA ALA A 144 -2.45 -13.26 -27.28
C ALA A 144 -3.81 -13.96 -27.16
N TYR A 145 -4.20 -14.37 -25.94
CA TYR A 145 -5.52 -14.92 -25.69
C TYR A 145 -6.63 -13.87 -25.90
N ALA A 146 -6.43 -12.63 -25.43
CA ALA A 146 -7.37 -11.54 -25.63
C ALA A 146 -7.65 -11.30 -27.13
N CYS A 147 -6.60 -11.23 -27.94
CA CYS A 147 -6.71 -11.17 -29.39
C CYS A 147 -7.49 -12.36 -29.97
N PHE A 148 -7.19 -13.59 -29.53
CA PHE A 148 -7.82 -14.81 -30.04
C PHE A 148 -9.35 -14.80 -29.87
N VAL A 149 -9.85 -14.27 -28.75
CA VAL A 149 -11.29 -14.16 -28.47
C VAL A 149 -11.90 -12.83 -28.91
N GLY A 150 -11.13 -11.96 -29.57
CA GLY A 150 -11.60 -10.67 -30.07
C GLY A 150 -11.93 -9.65 -28.96
N LYS A 151 -11.22 -9.71 -27.83
CA LYS A 151 -11.35 -8.80 -26.69
C LYS A 151 -10.00 -8.14 -26.39
N SER A 152 -9.94 -7.33 -25.34
CA SER A 152 -8.71 -6.66 -24.88
C SER A 152 -8.43 -6.92 -23.40
N LEU A 153 -7.18 -6.74 -22.97
CA LEU A 153 -6.87 -6.57 -21.54
C LEU A 153 -7.40 -5.22 -21.05
N PRO A 154 -7.94 -5.14 -19.82
CA PRO A 154 -8.31 -3.86 -19.22
C PRO A 154 -7.04 -3.03 -19.00
N SER A 155 -7.16 -1.71 -19.13
CA SER A 155 -6.13 -0.83 -18.56
C SER A 155 -6.37 -0.63 -17.06
N VAL A 156 -5.37 -0.15 -16.31
CA VAL A 156 -5.47 0.13 -14.87
C VAL A 156 -6.67 1.03 -14.57
N TYR A 157 -6.93 2.06 -15.39
CA TYR A 157 -8.11 2.92 -15.23
C TYR A 157 -9.44 2.17 -15.37
N HIS A 158 -9.55 1.28 -16.36
CA HIS A 158 -10.78 0.51 -16.59
C HIS A 158 -10.96 -0.56 -15.52
N TRP A 159 -9.87 -1.23 -15.13
CA TRP A 159 -9.89 -2.19 -14.05
C TRP A 159 -10.32 -1.52 -12.74
N TYR A 160 -9.75 -0.36 -12.41
CA TYR A 160 -10.09 0.40 -11.21
C TYR A 160 -11.57 0.82 -11.18
N MET A 161 -12.12 1.27 -12.31
CA MET A 161 -13.55 1.57 -12.43
C MET A 161 -14.45 0.35 -12.18
N ALA A 162 -14.04 -0.82 -12.68
CA ALA A 162 -14.81 -2.05 -12.55
C ALA A 162 -14.70 -2.69 -11.16
N ALA A 163 -13.50 -2.63 -10.57
CA ALA A 163 -13.18 -3.15 -9.25
C ALA A 163 -13.87 -2.35 -8.14
N ASP A 164 -13.93 -1.04 -8.32
CA ASP A 164 -14.35 -0.08 -7.29
C ASP A 164 -13.72 -0.39 -5.91
N PRO A 165 -12.39 -0.19 -5.75
CA PRO A 165 -11.68 -0.60 -4.54
C PRO A 165 -12.20 0.04 -3.25
N PHE A 166 -12.96 1.14 -3.34
CA PHE A 166 -13.69 1.72 -2.20
C PHE A 166 -14.75 0.80 -1.60
N SER A 167 -15.05 -0.33 -2.25
CA SER A 167 -16.01 -1.35 -1.83
C SER A 167 -15.34 -2.57 -1.23
N THR A 168 -14.05 -2.44 -0.91
CA THR A 168 -13.22 -3.48 -0.29
C THR A 168 -13.94 -4.18 0.87
N ASN A 169 -14.63 -3.43 1.74
CA ASN A 169 -15.34 -3.98 2.90
C ASN A 169 -16.52 -4.91 2.55
N HIS A 170 -16.99 -4.89 1.30
CA HIS A 170 -18.05 -5.76 0.79
C HIS A 170 -17.52 -6.82 -0.18
N VAL A 171 -16.43 -6.54 -0.88
CA VAL A 171 -15.84 -7.46 -1.87
C VAL A 171 -14.90 -8.44 -1.20
N VAL A 172 -13.88 -7.94 -0.49
CA VAL A 172 -12.75 -8.75 0.01
C VAL A 172 -13.16 -9.82 1.03
N PRO A 173 -14.01 -9.55 2.05
CA PRO A 173 -14.42 -10.57 3.01
C PRO A 173 -15.19 -11.75 2.42
N LEU A 174 -15.73 -11.59 1.21
CA LEU A 174 -16.50 -12.60 0.49
C LEU A 174 -15.70 -13.22 -0.66
N SER A 175 -14.39 -12.96 -0.74
CA SER A 175 -13.49 -13.33 -1.84
C SER A 175 -12.49 -14.42 -1.44
N ASN A 176 -11.75 -14.96 -2.42
CA ASN A 176 -10.95 -16.19 -2.25
C ASN A 176 -9.50 -15.99 -1.72
N TYR A 177 -9.26 -15.20 -0.68
CA TYR A 177 -7.90 -15.04 -0.12
C TYR A 177 -7.46 -16.17 0.83
N ASP A 178 -7.84 -17.41 0.55
CA ASP A 178 -7.76 -18.50 1.53
C ASP A 178 -6.40 -19.22 1.62
N GLY A 179 -5.49 -18.91 0.69
CA GLY A 179 -4.13 -19.47 0.62
C GLY A 179 -4.04 -20.94 0.18
N LYS A 180 -5.12 -21.56 -0.27
CA LYS A 180 -5.16 -23.00 -0.61
C LYS A 180 -5.20 -23.30 -2.10
N GLY A 181 -5.57 -22.32 -2.91
CA GLY A 181 -5.60 -22.43 -4.36
C GLY A 181 -6.73 -21.59 -4.97
N PRO A 182 -6.77 -21.51 -6.31
CA PRO A 182 -7.88 -20.89 -6.99
C PRO A 182 -9.14 -21.74 -6.82
N ALA A 183 -10.30 -21.11 -6.95
CA ALA A 183 -11.61 -21.73 -6.83
C ALA A 183 -12.44 -21.55 -8.11
N PRO A 184 -13.50 -22.36 -8.30
CA PRO A 184 -14.40 -22.20 -9.44
C PRO A 184 -14.94 -20.77 -9.53
N VAL A 185 -14.92 -20.20 -10.73
CA VAL A 185 -15.32 -18.81 -10.95
C VAL A 185 -16.78 -18.55 -10.53
N GLY A 186 -16.98 -17.51 -9.72
CA GLY A 186 -18.23 -17.12 -9.09
C GLY A 186 -18.75 -18.11 -8.06
N GLN A 187 -17.87 -18.91 -7.44
CA GLN A 187 -18.20 -19.66 -6.23
C GLN A 187 -18.37 -18.74 -5.03
N PHE A 188 -17.64 -17.62 -5.03
CA PHE A 188 -17.58 -16.65 -3.95
C PHE A 188 -18.58 -15.51 -4.18
N ASP A 189 -19.13 -14.96 -3.10
CA ASP A 189 -20.17 -13.93 -3.14
C ASP A 189 -19.59 -12.51 -3.31
N GLY A 190 -18.26 -12.37 -3.34
CA GLY A 190 -17.56 -11.12 -3.60
C GLY A 190 -17.90 -10.58 -5.00
N VAL A 191 -18.68 -9.51 -5.03
CA VAL A 191 -19.16 -8.88 -6.26
C VAL A 191 -18.99 -7.36 -6.18
N THR A 192 -18.50 -6.74 -7.24
CA THR A 192 -18.32 -5.28 -7.29
C THR A 192 -19.65 -4.56 -7.50
N ARG A 193 -19.63 -3.22 -7.43
CA ARG A 193 -20.77 -2.37 -7.82
C ARG A 193 -21.33 -2.75 -9.17
N ASP A 194 -20.43 -3.04 -10.09
CA ASP A 194 -20.80 -3.26 -11.46
C ASP A 194 -21.14 -4.74 -11.77
N GLY A 195 -21.25 -5.59 -10.75
CA GLY A 195 -21.64 -6.98 -10.92
C GLY A 195 -20.51 -7.87 -11.42
N VAL A 196 -19.27 -7.50 -11.13
CA VAL A 196 -18.07 -8.27 -11.49
C VAL A 196 -17.67 -9.14 -10.31
N TYR A 197 -17.55 -10.45 -10.53
CA TYR A 197 -17.18 -11.43 -9.50
C TYR A 197 -15.68 -11.69 -9.51
N ASP A 198 -15.16 -12.12 -8.36
CA ASP A 198 -13.82 -12.67 -8.20
C ASP A 198 -12.67 -11.71 -8.57
N MET A 199 -12.92 -10.39 -8.63
CA MET A 199 -11.84 -9.40 -8.85
C MET A 199 -10.83 -9.32 -7.69
N ALA A 200 -11.11 -10.02 -6.59
CA ALA A 200 -10.30 -10.10 -5.39
C ALA A 200 -10.00 -11.57 -5.07
N GLY A 201 -8.72 -11.89 -4.87
CA GLY A 201 -8.27 -13.12 -4.24
C GLY A 201 -8.39 -14.41 -5.04
N ASN A 202 -8.87 -14.47 -6.29
CA ASN A 202 -8.84 -15.74 -7.02
C ASN A 202 -7.57 -15.81 -7.88
N VAL A 203 -7.52 -15.21 -9.08
CA VAL A 203 -6.25 -14.89 -9.75
C VAL A 203 -6.04 -13.38 -9.84
N ARG A 204 -4.78 -12.96 -9.84
CA ARG A 204 -4.39 -11.61 -10.26
C ARG A 204 -4.71 -11.45 -11.75
N GLU A 205 -5.03 -10.23 -12.16
CA GLU A 205 -5.49 -9.94 -13.52
C GLU A 205 -4.49 -9.05 -14.25
N TRP A 206 -3.89 -9.56 -15.33
CA TRP A 206 -3.02 -8.76 -16.20
C TRP A 206 -3.78 -7.59 -16.83
N SER A 207 -3.14 -6.42 -16.82
CA SER A 207 -3.65 -5.20 -17.47
C SER A 207 -2.76 -4.77 -18.64
N SER A 208 -3.26 -3.87 -19.49
CA SER A 208 -2.55 -3.44 -20.71
C SER A 208 -1.38 -2.48 -20.45
N ASN A 209 -1.30 -1.85 -19.27
CA ASN A 209 -0.34 -0.79 -19.00
C ASN A 209 1.08 -1.35 -18.76
N PRO A 210 2.09 -0.92 -19.54
CA PRO A 210 3.48 -1.28 -19.30
C PRO A 210 4.12 -0.47 -18.16
N ASP A 211 5.09 -1.09 -17.49
CA ASP A 211 6.04 -0.50 -16.55
C ASP A 211 7.46 -1.02 -16.90
N GLY A 212 8.10 -0.38 -17.88
CA GLY A 212 9.35 -0.88 -18.46
C GLY A 212 9.17 -2.24 -19.17
N GLU A 213 9.88 -3.28 -18.72
CA GLU A 213 9.71 -4.67 -19.18
C GLU A 213 8.66 -5.46 -18.37
N ALA A 214 8.02 -4.82 -17.40
CA ALA A 214 6.90 -5.35 -16.63
C ALA A 214 5.56 -4.80 -17.14
N HIS A 215 4.47 -5.39 -16.65
CA HIS A 215 3.11 -4.85 -16.83
C HIS A 215 2.39 -4.82 -15.48
N TYR A 216 1.38 -3.98 -15.39
CA TYR A 216 0.51 -3.95 -14.22
C TYR A 216 -0.35 -5.21 -14.13
N ILE A 217 -0.47 -5.74 -12.92
CA ILE A 217 -1.27 -6.91 -12.59
C ILE A 217 -2.01 -6.60 -11.28
N LEU A 218 -3.33 -6.80 -11.25
CA LEU A 218 -4.22 -6.21 -10.24
C LEU A 218 -5.09 -7.27 -9.54
N GLY A 219 -5.77 -6.85 -8.47
CA GLY A 219 -6.82 -7.64 -7.82
C GLY A 219 -6.35 -8.56 -6.71
N GLY A 220 -5.12 -9.08 -6.77
CA GLY A 220 -4.59 -10.06 -5.82
C GLY A 220 -5.12 -11.49 -6.10
N GLY A 221 -4.24 -12.48 -6.01
CA GLY A 221 -4.57 -13.90 -6.14
C GLY A 221 -4.81 -14.60 -4.81
N TRP A 222 -5.18 -15.87 -4.86
CA TRP A 222 -5.59 -16.68 -3.70
C TRP A 222 -4.54 -16.82 -2.61
N SER A 223 -3.26 -16.69 -2.94
CA SER A 223 -2.16 -16.71 -1.98
C SER A 223 -1.73 -15.31 -1.52
N ASP A 224 -2.30 -14.26 -2.10
CA ASP A 224 -1.93 -12.89 -1.79
C ASP A 224 -2.65 -12.39 -0.53
N PRO A 225 -2.16 -11.28 0.03
CA PRO A 225 -2.93 -10.53 1.01
C PRO A 225 -4.26 -10.02 0.48
N GLU A 226 -5.25 -9.97 1.38
CA GLU A 226 -6.55 -9.34 1.16
C GLU A 226 -6.49 -7.89 0.64
N TYR A 227 -5.54 -7.07 1.10
CA TYR A 227 -5.41 -5.69 0.63
C TYR A 227 -4.77 -5.56 -0.75
N ALA A 228 -4.19 -6.63 -1.33
CA ALA A 228 -3.66 -6.60 -2.69
C ALA A 228 -4.72 -6.21 -3.73
N PHE A 229 -6.00 -6.37 -3.39
CA PHE A 229 -7.12 -5.83 -4.15
C PHE A 229 -7.06 -4.31 -4.40
N ASN A 230 -6.51 -3.55 -3.46
CA ASN A 230 -6.43 -2.09 -3.53
C ASN A 230 -5.12 -1.57 -4.13
N ASP A 231 -4.11 -2.43 -4.27
CA ASP A 231 -2.77 -2.04 -4.68
C ASP A 231 -2.57 -2.25 -6.18
N ALA A 232 -1.85 -1.33 -6.82
CA ALA A 232 -1.39 -1.49 -8.19
C ALA A 232 -0.02 -2.15 -8.18
N MET A 233 0.02 -3.44 -8.53
CA MET A 233 1.24 -4.21 -8.62
C MET A 233 1.76 -4.20 -10.06
N THR A 234 3.06 -4.37 -10.22
CA THR A 234 3.68 -4.68 -11.50
C THR A 234 4.47 -5.98 -11.39
N SER A 235 4.46 -6.78 -12.45
CA SER A 235 5.23 -8.02 -12.53
C SER A 235 5.92 -8.12 -13.89
N PRO A 236 7.13 -8.71 -13.97
CA PRO A 236 7.82 -8.92 -15.25
C PRO A 236 6.88 -9.54 -16.27
N SER A 237 6.92 -9.09 -17.53
CA SER A 237 5.95 -9.53 -18.56
C SER A 237 5.98 -11.04 -18.83
N PHE A 238 7.08 -11.70 -18.42
CA PHE A 238 7.30 -13.14 -18.51
C PHE A 238 6.98 -13.91 -17.24
N ASP A 239 6.57 -13.25 -16.15
CA ASP A 239 6.22 -13.94 -14.91
C ASP A 239 4.96 -14.80 -15.11
N ARG A 240 5.03 -16.05 -14.63
CA ARG A 240 3.99 -17.07 -14.79
C ARG A 240 3.67 -17.70 -13.44
N SER A 241 3.70 -16.88 -12.39
CA SER A 241 3.25 -17.28 -11.06
C SER A 241 1.84 -17.89 -11.15
N PRO A 242 1.52 -18.96 -10.40
CA PRO A 242 0.21 -19.63 -10.48
C PRO A 242 -0.98 -18.70 -10.27
N GLU A 243 -0.79 -17.59 -9.56
CA GLU A 243 -1.78 -16.57 -9.28
C GLU A 243 -2.02 -15.64 -10.47
N ASN A 244 -1.16 -15.62 -11.50
CA ASN A 244 -1.28 -14.69 -12.63
C ASN A 244 -2.26 -15.25 -13.67
N GLY A 245 -3.41 -14.60 -13.79
CA GLY A 245 -4.47 -14.93 -14.74
C GLY A 245 -4.97 -13.70 -15.50
N ILE A 246 -6.21 -13.74 -15.97
CA ILE A 246 -6.79 -12.72 -16.85
C ILE A 246 -8.30 -12.54 -16.72
N ARG A 247 -8.71 -11.31 -16.99
CA ARG A 247 -10.08 -10.88 -17.29
C ARG A 247 -10.04 -9.96 -18.49
N LEU A 248 -11.07 -9.98 -19.34
CA LEU A 248 -11.08 -9.24 -20.59
C LEU A 248 -12.23 -8.24 -20.66
N VAL A 249 -12.05 -7.26 -21.55
CA VAL A 249 -12.97 -6.15 -21.80
C VAL A 249 -13.27 -6.00 -23.28
N VAL A 250 -14.43 -5.39 -23.57
CA VAL A 250 -14.82 -4.91 -24.90
C VAL A 250 -15.11 -3.42 -24.80
N TYR A 251 -14.56 -2.66 -25.74
CA TYR A 251 -14.68 -1.20 -25.82
C TYR A 251 -15.55 -0.80 -27.02
N PRO A 252 -16.85 -0.51 -26.84
CA PRO A 252 -17.70 0.00 -27.91
C PRO A 252 -17.27 1.38 -28.40
N ASP A 253 -16.69 2.17 -27.50
CA ASP A 253 -16.11 3.48 -27.76
C ASP A 253 -14.67 3.48 -27.25
N THR A 254 -13.73 3.88 -28.11
CA THR A 254 -12.30 3.87 -27.82
C THR A 254 -11.76 5.25 -27.43
N THR A 255 -12.64 6.18 -27.05
CA THR A 255 -12.24 7.50 -26.55
C THR A 255 -11.26 7.35 -25.39
N ASN A 256 -10.16 8.11 -25.45
CA ASN A 256 -9.07 8.10 -24.46
C ASN A 256 -8.34 6.76 -24.23
N MET A 257 -8.61 5.71 -25.01
CA MET A 257 -7.99 4.38 -24.84
C MET A 257 -6.47 4.36 -24.95
N VAL A 258 -5.91 5.19 -25.84
CA VAL A 258 -4.44 5.31 -26.02
C VAL A 258 -3.80 5.82 -24.73
N THR A 259 -4.38 6.85 -24.11
CA THR A 259 -3.91 7.37 -22.82
C THR A 259 -4.15 6.36 -21.71
N ALA A 260 -5.35 5.77 -21.66
CA ALA A 260 -5.74 4.84 -20.61
C ALA A 260 -4.84 3.60 -20.54
N SER A 261 -4.36 3.11 -21.69
CA SER A 261 -3.52 1.90 -21.83
C SER A 261 -2.03 2.22 -22.02
N GLY A 262 -1.65 3.50 -21.97
CA GLY A 262 -0.26 3.91 -22.11
C GLY A 262 0.61 3.49 -20.92
N PRO A 263 1.95 3.66 -21.02
CA PRO A 263 2.84 3.52 -19.89
C PRO A 263 2.39 4.40 -18.73
N ILE A 264 2.38 3.82 -17.53
CA ILE A 264 2.15 4.57 -16.30
C ILE A 264 3.50 4.79 -15.66
N GLU A 265 4.05 5.98 -15.86
CA GLU A 265 5.31 6.38 -15.23
C GLU A 265 5.08 6.56 -13.73
N LYS A 266 5.71 5.69 -12.93
CA LYS A 266 5.91 5.96 -11.52
C LYS A 266 7.00 7.01 -11.39
N GLU A 267 6.83 7.97 -10.48
CA GLU A 267 7.96 8.79 -10.08
C GLU A 267 9.07 7.88 -9.55
N PHE A 268 10.32 8.18 -9.92
CA PHE A 268 11.47 7.38 -9.57
C PHE A 268 12.64 8.28 -9.21
N ARG A 269 13.29 7.96 -8.09
CA ARG A 269 14.52 8.60 -7.63
C ARG A 269 15.60 7.54 -7.42
N ASP A 270 16.72 7.72 -8.11
CA ASP A 270 17.90 6.87 -7.91
C ASP A 270 18.73 7.39 -6.74
N TYR A 271 18.37 6.95 -5.54
CA TYR A 271 19.06 7.35 -4.31
C TYR A 271 20.52 6.89 -4.22
N TYR A 272 20.97 5.94 -5.04
CA TYR A 272 22.40 5.59 -5.14
C TYR A 272 23.20 6.63 -5.93
N ALA A 273 22.55 7.37 -6.83
CA ALA A 273 23.16 8.45 -7.60
C ALA A 273 23.03 9.82 -6.91
N GLU A 274 22.05 9.98 -6.01
CA GLU A 274 21.86 11.21 -5.26
C GLU A 274 22.93 11.42 -4.17
N LYS A 275 23.08 12.68 -3.76
CA LYS A 275 23.98 13.06 -2.66
C LYS A 275 23.20 13.91 -1.66
N PRO A 276 23.21 13.54 -0.36
CA PRO A 276 22.65 14.39 0.67
C PRO A 276 23.29 15.77 0.66
N VAL A 277 22.53 16.78 1.07
CA VAL A 277 23.06 18.14 1.23
C VAL A 277 24.26 18.20 2.18
N SER A 278 25.10 19.23 1.99
CA SER A 278 26.23 19.53 2.89
C SER A 278 25.78 19.88 4.32
N ASP A 279 26.67 19.78 5.30
CA ASP A 279 26.38 20.14 6.70
C ASP A 279 25.98 21.61 6.86
N GLU A 280 26.57 22.51 6.08
CA GLU A 280 26.25 23.94 6.09
C GLU A 280 24.80 24.19 5.66
N VAL A 281 24.33 23.47 4.63
CA VAL A 281 22.94 23.55 4.15
C VAL A 281 21.99 22.85 5.11
N PHE A 282 22.38 21.69 5.66
CA PHE A 282 21.58 21.00 6.65
C PHE A 282 21.34 21.85 7.90
N GLU A 283 22.34 22.61 8.36
CA GLU A 283 22.18 23.50 9.51
C GLU A 283 21.12 24.59 9.24
N VAL A 284 20.99 25.06 7.99
CA VAL A 284 19.89 25.95 7.60
C VAL A 284 18.55 25.23 7.69
N TYR A 285 18.46 23.98 7.22
CA TYR A 285 17.21 23.20 7.33
C TYR A 285 16.84 22.99 8.80
N ARG A 286 17.78 22.56 9.63
CA ARG A 286 17.59 22.34 11.08
C ARG A 286 17.01 23.57 11.78
N GLN A 287 17.43 24.78 11.38
CA GLN A 287 16.90 26.03 11.93
C GLN A 287 15.43 26.29 11.57
N MET A 288 14.94 25.77 10.44
CA MET A 288 13.52 25.90 10.05
C MET A 288 12.59 25.08 10.96
N TYR A 289 13.10 23.97 11.54
CA TYR A 289 12.36 23.13 12.47
C TYR A 289 12.39 23.65 13.92
N ALA A 290 13.31 24.56 14.23
CA ALA A 290 13.43 25.13 15.56
C ALA A 290 12.16 25.93 15.92
N TYR A 291 11.79 25.90 17.19
CA TYR A 291 10.67 26.65 17.73
C TYR A 291 11.00 27.20 19.12
N ASP A 292 10.32 28.28 19.50
CA ASP A 292 10.49 28.88 20.83
C ASP A 292 9.78 28.04 21.89
N ARG A 293 10.47 27.76 23.00
CA ARG A 293 9.87 27.12 24.17
C ARG A 293 8.98 28.11 24.92
N THR A 294 7.76 28.30 24.43
CA THR A 294 6.71 29.07 25.08
C THR A 294 5.99 28.24 26.15
N PRO A 295 5.25 28.85 27.11
CA PRO A 295 4.41 28.10 28.04
C PRO A 295 3.52 27.08 27.31
N LEU A 296 3.46 25.85 27.82
CA LEU A 296 2.64 24.79 27.21
C LEU A 296 1.15 25.06 27.35
N ASN A 297 0.72 25.72 28.44
CA ASN A 297 -0.69 25.85 28.81
C ASN A 297 -1.43 24.51 28.70
N ALA A 298 -0.75 23.45 29.16
CA ALA A 298 -1.23 22.08 29.08
C ALA A 298 -2.31 21.81 30.10
N VAL A 299 -3.38 21.14 29.67
CA VAL A 299 -4.50 20.70 30.51
C VAL A 299 -4.79 19.24 30.21
N VAL A 300 -4.94 18.43 31.26
CA VAL A 300 -5.46 17.06 31.14
C VAL A 300 -6.98 17.17 31.01
N VAL A 301 -7.50 16.83 29.83
CA VAL A 301 -8.92 16.98 29.49
C VAL A 301 -9.71 15.74 29.88
N SER A 302 -9.13 14.56 29.73
CA SER A 302 -9.70 13.31 30.23
C SER A 302 -8.62 12.34 30.72
N SER A 303 -9.00 11.45 31.62
CA SER A 303 -8.20 10.33 32.10
C SER A 303 -9.11 9.12 32.26
N GLU A 304 -8.87 8.09 31.47
CA GLU A 304 -9.71 6.90 31.36
C GLU A 304 -8.85 5.66 31.59
N SER A 305 -9.29 4.77 32.47
CA SER A 305 -8.56 3.53 32.76
C SER A 305 -9.27 2.33 32.16
N THR A 306 -8.50 1.51 31.46
CA THR A 306 -8.89 0.19 30.99
C THR A 306 -8.24 -0.89 31.85
N THR A 307 -8.45 -2.16 31.51
CA THR A 307 -7.72 -3.27 32.13
C THR A 307 -6.26 -3.36 31.69
N THR A 308 -5.84 -2.62 30.66
CA THR A 308 -4.50 -2.73 30.05
C THR A 308 -3.67 -1.45 30.22
N TYR A 309 -4.30 -0.29 30.30
CA TYR A 309 -3.63 1.00 30.42
C TYR A 309 -4.55 2.09 30.97
N THR A 310 -3.97 3.20 31.43
CA THR A 310 -4.66 4.48 31.65
C THR A 310 -4.32 5.41 30.49
N SER A 311 -5.33 5.94 29.80
CA SER A 311 -5.19 6.93 28.73
C SER A 311 -5.51 8.31 29.26
N GLU A 312 -4.59 9.24 29.09
CA GLU A 312 -4.79 10.66 29.38
C GLU A 312 -4.80 11.44 28.06
N ARG A 313 -5.83 12.26 27.86
CA ARG A 313 -5.88 13.21 26.74
C ARG A 313 -5.47 14.58 27.24
N ILE A 314 -4.39 15.12 26.66
CA ILE A 314 -3.83 16.40 27.03
C ILE A 314 -4.02 17.36 25.86
N GLU A 315 -4.47 18.56 26.15
CA GLU A 315 -4.45 19.66 25.19
C GLU A 315 -3.45 20.72 25.66
N MET A 316 -2.63 21.21 24.73
CA MET A 316 -1.62 22.24 24.99
C MET A 316 -1.45 23.17 23.77
N ASP A 317 -0.70 24.25 23.93
CA ASP A 317 -0.39 25.15 22.82
C ASP A 317 0.62 24.48 21.88
N ALA A 318 0.31 24.46 20.58
CA ALA A 318 1.26 24.07 19.55
C ALA A 318 2.40 25.10 19.47
N ALA A 319 3.48 24.77 18.76
CA ALA A 319 4.62 25.67 18.59
C ALA A 319 4.37 26.80 17.55
N TYR A 320 3.23 26.77 16.87
CA TYR A 320 2.95 27.58 15.69
C TYR A 320 1.46 27.90 15.56
N GLY A 321 1.15 28.91 14.74
CA GLY A 321 -0.20 29.18 14.23
C GLY A 321 -1.27 29.56 15.27
N ASP A 322 -0.88 29.83 16.52
CA ASP A 322 -1.80 29.94 17.66
C ASP A 322 -2.75 28.73 17.78
N GLU A 323 -2.30 27.55 17.34
CA GLU A 323 -3.05 26.30 17.35
C GLU A 323 -2.94 25.57 18.70
N ARG A 324 -3.88 24.65 18.94
CA ARG A 324 -3.80 23.68 20.04
C ARG A 324 -3.32 22.33 19.51
N LEU A 325 -2.38 21.73 20.24
CA LEU A 325 -1.90 20.36 20.07
C LEU A 325 -2.61 19.45 21.07
N THR A 326 -3.17 18.36 20.57
CA THR A 326 -3.68 17.26 21.39
C THR A 326 -2.63 16.15 21.41
N ILE A 327 -2.34 15.61 22.59
CA ILE A 327 -1.56 14.38 22.74
C ILE A 327 -2.32 13.39 23.60
N PHE A 328 -2.12 12.12 23.33
CA PHE A 328 -2.52 11.04 24.22
C PHE A 328 -1.31 10.45 24.91
N VAL A 329 -1.36 10.35 26.24
CA VAL A 329 -0.38 9.65 27.06
C VAL A 329 -1.03 8.39 27.60
N PHE A 330 -0.58 7.25 27.11
CA PHE A 330 -1.04 5.95 27.58
C PHE A 330 -0.01 5.39 28.57
N LEU A 331 -0.43 5.22 29.82
CA LEU A 331 0.39 4.67 30.90
C LEU A 331 0.06 3.19 31.10
N PRO A 332 1.06 2.31 31.26
CA PRO A 332 0.82 0.92 31.59
C PRO A 332 0.15 0.80 32.97
N VAL A 333 -0.61 -0.27 33.19
CA VAL A 333 -1.16 -0.58 34.52
C VAL A 333 -0.05 -0.88 35.52
N SER A 334 -0.29 -0.61 36.81
CA SER A 334 0.69 -0.76 37.89
C SER A 334 1.26 -2.17 38.05
N GLU A 335 0.51 -3.18 37.61
CA GLU A 335 0.92 -4.58 37.59
C GLU A 335 1.98 -4.88 36.51
N ALA A 336 2.09 -4.03 35.48
CA ALA A 336 3.04 -4.18 34.38
C ALA A 336 4.35 -3.43 34.63
N ALA A 337 4.30 -2.22 35.21
CA ALA A 337 5.48 -1.43 35.56
C ALA A 337 5.13 -0.36 36.62
N SER A 338 6.16 0.20 37.26
CA SER A 338 6.03 1.37 38.14
C SER A 338 6.76 2.59 37.57
N PRO A 339 6.28 3.81 37.85
CA PRO A 339 6.94 5.03 37.39
C PRO A 339 8.32 5.23 38.05
N PRO A 340 9.25 5.96 37.41
CA PRO A 340 9.07 6.63 36.12
C PRO A 340 9.12 5.65 34.94
N TYR A 341 8.17 5.77 34.03
CA TYR A 341 8.02 4.86 32.89
C TYR A 341 9.00 5.23 31.76
N GLN A 342 9.58 4.21 31.13
CA GLN A 342 10.15 4.38 29.80
C GLN A 342 9.04 4.78 28.83
N ALA A 343 9.33 5.66 27.87
CA ALA A 343 8.31 6.17 26.96
C ALA A 343 8.67 5.92 25.50
N VAL A 344 7.66 5.62 24.69
CA VAL A 344 7.77 5.45 23.24
C VAL A 344 6.85 6.48 22.57
N THR A 345 7.42 7.43 21.84
CA THR A 345 6.65 8.38 21.02
C THR A 345 6.33 7.76 19.68
N TYR A 346 5.04 7.70 19.35
CA TYR A 346 4.52 7.06 18.17
C TYR A 346 4.26 8.04 17.02
N PHE A 347 4.64 7.63 15.82
CA PHE A 347 4.25 8.27 14.56
C PHE A 347 3.48 7.25 13.69
N PRO A 348 2.23 7.55 13.32
CA PRO A 348 1.34 6.58 12.68
C PRO A 348 1.63 6.35 11.20
N GLY A 349 0.97 5.33 10.65
CA GLY A 349 0.82 5.17 9.21
C GLY A 349 -0.15 6.19 8.60
N SER A 350 -0.18 6.27 7.27
CA SER A 350 -0.87 7.33 6.52
C SER A 350 -2.39 7.36 6.67
N ASN A 351 -3.02 6.24 7.09
CA ASN A 351 -4.47 6.18 7.27
C ASN A 351 -5.03 7.28 8.20
N ASP A 352 -4.21 7.77 9.14
CA ASP A 352 -4.60 8.85 10.05
C ASP A 352 -4.83 10.20 9.38
N ILE A 353 -4.24 10.45 8.21
CA ILE A 353 -4.49 11.66 7.40
C ILE A 353 -5.96 11.74 6.96
N TYR A 354 -6.67 10.62 6.91
CA TYR A 354 -8.07 10.56 6.48
C TYR A 354 -9.07 10.56 7.65
N LYS A 355 -8.61 10.36 8.89
CA LYS A 355 -9.46 10.38 10.08
C LYS A 355 -9.81 11.81 10.49
N ARG A 356 -10.99 12.01 11.06
CA ARG A 356 -11.53 13.35 11.38
C ARG A 356 -11.93 13.51 12.83
N SER A 357 -11.96 12.42 13.60
CA SER A 357 -12.14 12.44 15.05
C SER A 357 -11.20 11.46 15.73
N TYR A 358 -10.53 11.87 16.81
CA TYR A 358 -9.74 10.96 17.64
C TYR A 358 -10.57 9.85 18.29
N ASP A 359 -11.91 9.91 18.22
CA ASP A 359 -12.79 8.78 18.57
C ASP A 359 -12.59 7.57 17.63
N GLU A 360 -12.00 7.80 16.44
CA GLU A 360 -11.60 6.78 15.47
C GLU A 360 -10.20 6.19 15.75
N MET A 361 -9.54 6.63 16.83
CA MET A 361 -8.21 6.15 17.21
C MET A 361 -8.25 4.72 17.72
N ASP A 362 -7.39 3.86 17.16
CA ASP A 362 -7.20 2.48 17.59
C ASP A 362 -5.74 2.25 17.96
N VAL A 363 -5.51 1.97 19.24
CA VAL A 363 -4.18 1.60 19.78
C VAL A 363 -4.02 0.10 19.99
N GLY A 364 -5.00 -0.72 19.59
CA GLY A 364 -4.98 -2.17 19.76
C GLY A 364 -3.78 -2.84 19.10
N ARG A 365 -3.33 -2.32 17.94
CA ARG A 365 -2.10 -2.80 17.26
C ARG A 365 -0.80 -2.34 17.93
N LEU A 366 -0.87 -1.55 18.99
CA LEU A 366 0.27 -1.02 19.74
C LEU A 366 0.26 -1.48 21.20
N ASP A 367 -0.74 -2.29 21.59
CA ASP A 367 -0.98 -2.67 22.98
C ASP A 367 0.20 -3.44 23.60
N TYR A 368 1.01 -4.11 22.77
CA TYR A 368 2.23 -4.80 23.21
C TYR A 368 3.27 -3.86 23.81
N ILE A 369 3.32 -2.57 23.41
CA ILE A 369 4.20 -1.57 24.02
C ILE A 369 3.76 -1.34 25.47
N LEU A 370 2.46 -1.14 25.67
CA LEU A 370 1.86 -0.93 26.99
C LEU A 370 1.98 -2.17 27.88
N ARG A 371 1.72 -3.36 27.33
CA ARG A 371 1.89 -4.64 28.03
C ARG A 371 3.35 -4.92 28.39
N SER A 372 4.31 -4.33 27.67
CA SER A 372 5.74 -4.42 28.04
C SER A 372 6.11 -3.52 29.22
N GLY A 373 5.16 -2.72 29.75
CA GLY A 373 5.40 -1.79 30.85
C GLY A 373 5.98 -0.44 30.42
N ARG A 374 5.87 -0.09 29.14
CA ARG A 374 6.30 1.20 28.60
C ARG A 374 5.11 2.11 28.34
N ALA A 375 5.27 3.40 28.61
CA ALA A 375 4.29 4.40 28.22
C ALA A 375 4.32 4.61 26.71
N LEU A 376 3.15 4.81 26.11
CA LEU A 376 2.99 5.16 24.69
C LEU A 376 2.52 6.61 24.59
N ILE A 377 3.21 7.42 23.81
CA ILE A 377 2.90 8.83 23.61
C ILE A 377 2.47 9.01 22.16
N TYR A 378 1.25 9.49 21.95
CA TYR A 378 0.67 9.65 20.62
C TYR A 378 0.27 11.11 20.39
N PRO A 379 1.14 11.90 19.76
CA PRO A 379 0.77 13.23 19.28
C PRO A 379 -0.30 13.13 18.19
N ILE A 380 -1.33 13.96 18.25
CA ILE A 380 -2.24 14.14 17.13
C ILE A 380 -1.60 15.15 16.19
N TYR A 381 -1.00 14.67 15.12
CA TYR A 381 -0.22 15.46 14.17
C TYR A 381 -1.10 16.41 13.35
N LYS A 382 -0.56 17.58 12.96
CA LYS A 382 -1.25 18.50 12.04
C LYS A 382 -1.72 17.78 10.77
N GLY A 383 -2.96 18.02 10.36
CA GLY A 383 -3.56 17.38 9.19
C GLY A 383 -4.28 16.07 9.49
N THR A 384 -4.24 15.57 10.73
CA THR A 384 -4.91 14.32 11.14
C THR A 384 -6.04 14.58 12.13
N TYR A 385 -7.02 13.68 12.22
CA TYR A 385 -8.08 13.71 13.23
C TYR A 385 -8.76 15.10 13.34
N ASP A 386 -8.99 15.58 14.56
CA ASP A 386 -9.56 16.90 14.88
C ASP A 386 -8.65 18.08 14.47
N ARG A 387 -7.44 17.79 13.97
CA ARG A 387 -6.48 18.76 13.40
C ARG A 387 -6.39 18.64 11.89
N ALA A 388 -7.43 18.08 11.23
CA ALA A 388 -7.53 17.98 9.78
C ALA A 388 -7.27 19.32 9.08
N SER A 389 -6.73 19.23 7.87
CA SER A 389 -6.36 20.40 7.05
C SER A 389 -6.59 20.11 5.57
N ASP A 390 -6.14 21.01 4.70
CA ASP A 390 -6.14 20.81 3.25
C ASP A 390 -5.15 19.72 2.80
N LEU A 391 -4.21 19.30 3.67
CA LEU A 391 -3.34 18.16 3.38
C LEU A 391 -4.16 16.86 3.42
N ASN A 392 -4.19 16.15 2.30
CA ASN A 392 -5.01 14.95 2.10
C ASN A 392 -4.22 13.75 1.55
N SER A 393 -2.88 13.80 1.59
CA SER A 393 -1.99 12.72 1.17
C SER A 393 -0.73 12.71 2.02
N ASP A 394 -0.17 11.52 2.25
CA ASP A 394 1.15 11.31 2.85
C ASP A 394 2.30 11.38 1.83
N ILE A 395 1.97 11.29 0.53
CA ILE A 395 2.95 11.35 -0.55
C ILE A 395 3.61 12.72 -0.56
N GLN A 396 4.95 12.71 -0.59
CA GLN A 396 5.73 13.94 -0.63
C GLN A 396 5.58 14.69 -1.94
N ASP A 397 5.52 16.01 -1.86
CA ASP A 397 5.45 16.90 -3.01
C ASP A 397 6.27 18.20 -2.81
N GLU A 398 6.40 19.02 -3.85
CA GLU A 398 7.15 20.28 -3.81
C GLU A 398 6.33 21.47 -3.26
N THR A 399 5.13 21.25 -2.73
CA THR A 399 4.28 22.35 -2.25
C THR A 399 4.78 22.91 -0.92
N ASN A 400 4.51 24.19 -0.69
CA ASN A 400 4.73 24.79 0.63
C ASN A 400 3.80 24.15 1.68
N LEU A 401 2.62 23.69 1.27
CA LEU A 401 1.67 23.04 2.16
C LEU A 401 2.30 21.78 2.77
N TYR A 402 2.88 20.90 1.95
CA TYR A 402 3.56 19.69 2.43
C TYR A 402 4.76 20.04 3.30
N ARG A 403 5.66 20.93 2.83
CA ARG A 403 6.82 21.38 3.62
C ARG A 403 6.41 21.89 5.00
N ASP A 404 5.42 22.77 5.07
CA ASP A 404 5.00 23.40 6.32
C ASP A 404 4.35 22.37 7.27
N HIS A 405 3.69 21.33 6.73
CA HIS A 405 3.20 20.20 7.52
C HIS A 405 4.34 19.35 8.08
N VAL A 406 5.37 19.05 7.30
CA VAL A 406 6.56 18.31 7.78
C VAL A 406 7.23 19.04 8.94
N ILE A 407 7.37 20.36 8.83
CA ILE A 407 7.89 21.21 9.92
C ILE A 407 6.98 21.13 11.15
N ALA A 408 5.67 21.29 10.94
CA ALA A 408 4.68 21.18 12.01
C ALA A 408 4.72 19.81 12.73
N TRP A 409 4.89 18.70 12.02
CA TRP A 409 4.97 17.37 12.62
C TRP A 409 6.17 17.20 13.56
N ALA A 410 7.34 17.70 13.16
CA ALA A 410 8.51 17.69 14.03
C ALA A 410 8.31 18.59 15.26
N GLN A 411 7.67 19.74 15.09
CA GLN A 411 7.33 20.65 16.19
C GLN A 411 6.27 20.06 17.13
N ASP A 412 5.30 19.30 16.61
CA ASP A 412 4.30 18.58 17.39
C ASP A 412 4.97 17.51 18.27
N ILE A 413 5.94 16.76 17.74
CA ILE A 413 6.78 15.84 18.53
C ILE A 413 7.54 16.61 19.61
N GLY A 414 8.24 17.69 19.22
CA GLY A 414 9.02 18.49 20.14
C GLY A 414 8.19 19.00 21.32
N ARG A 415 7.01 19.56 21.05
CA ARG A 415 6.07 20.06 22.07
C ARG A 415 5.48 18.93 22.92
N SER A 416 5.22 17.77 22.33
CA SER A 416 4.81 16.58 23.08
C SER A 416 5.88 16.20 24.10
N ILE A 417 7.15 16.18 23.69
CA ILE A 417 8.28 15.85 24.56
C ILE A 417 8.53 16.96 25.60
N ASP A 418 8.37 18.23 25.25
CA ASP A 418 8.41 19.34 26.22
C ASP A 418 7.38 19.16 27.35
N TYR A 419 6.20 18.62 27.03
CA TYR A 419 5.22 18.27 28.06
C TYR A 419 5.67 17.07 28.91
N LEU A 420 6.29 16.04 28.32
CA LEU A 420 6.85 14.91 29.09
C LEU A 420 7.95 15.35 30.06
N GLU A 421 8.75 16.37 29.74
CA GLU A 421 9.74 16.95 30.66
C GLU A 421 9.10 17.51 31.95
N THR A 422 7.79 17.82 31.93
CA THR A 422 7.05 18.29 33.12
C THR A 422 6.51 17.17 34.00
N ARG A 423 6.57 15.92 33.51
CA ARG A 423 6.00 14.74 34.16
C ARG A 423 7.03 14.03 35.02
N GLN A 424 6.68 13.77 36.28
CA GLN A 424 7.55 13.01 37.21
C GLN A 424 7.44 11.50 37.03
N ASP A 425 6.41 11.05 36.33
CA ASP A 425 6.11 9.64 36.07
C ASP A 425 6.68 9.15 34.73
N ILE A 426 7.41 9.97 33.98
CA ILE A 426 8.08 9.60 32.73
C ILE A 426 9.60 9.77 32.88
N ASP A 427 10.36 8.77 32.45
CA ASP A 427 11.82 8.80 32.44
C ASP A 427 12.33 9.39 31.11
N MET A 428 12.74 10.65 31.14
CA MET A 428 13.25 11.37 29.96
C MET A 428 14.60 10.86 29.47
N ASP A 429 15.34 10.10 30.28
CA ASP A 429 16.57 9.43 29.83
C ASP A 429 16.27 8.12 29.09
N ARG A 430 15.00 7.69 29.05
CA ARG A 430 14.53 6.44 28.45
C ARG A 430 13.38 6.67 27.47
N LEU A 431 13.58 7.60 26.53
CA LEU A 431 12.62 7.96 25.47
C LEU A 431 13.02 7.36 24.12
N ALA A 432 12.08 6.70 23.43
CA ALA A 432 12.26 6.12 22.11
C ALA A 432 11.28 6.67 21.07
N TYR A 433 11.67 6.61 19.80
CA TYR A 433 10.80 6.86 18.66
C TYR A 433 10.28 5.54 18.08
N TYR A 434 9.01 5.51 17.70
CA TYR A 434 8.41 4.40 16.97
C TYR A 434 7.58 4.90 15.79
N GLY A 435 7.98 4.58 14.57
CA GLY A 435 7.30 4.98 13.35
C GLY A 435 6.84 3.78 12.53
N ILE A 436 5.62 3.83 11.99
CA ILE A 436 5.09 2.81 11.07
C ILE A 436 4.78 3.44 9.72
N SER A 437 5.18 2.82 8.62
CA SER A 437 4.80 3.25 7.26
C SER A 437 5.16 4.71 7.01
N TRP A 438 4.17 5.60 6.87
CA TRP A 438 4.35 7.05 6.82
C TRP A 438 5.26 7.59 7.94
N GLY A 439 5.05 7.19 9.20
CA GLY A 439 5.96 7.53 10.29
C GLY A 439 7.36 6.96 10.11
N GLY A 440 7.48 5.77 9.52
CA GLY A 440 8.78 5.21 9.15
C GLY A 440 9.51 6.04 8.09
N ALA A 441 8.81 6.51 7.06
CA ALA A 441 9.36 7.38 6.02
C ALA A 441 9.79 8.76 6.59
N MET A 442 9.04 9.30 7.56
CA MET A 442 9.34 10.57 8.21
C MET A 442 10.42 10.47 9.30
N SER A 443 10.76 9.26 9.75
CA SER A 443 11.67 9.04 10.87
C SER A 443 13.05 9.72 10.71
N PRO A 444 13.66 9.85 9.51
CA PRO A 444 14.94 10.55 9.38
C PRO A 444 14.85 12.00 9.84
N ILE A 445 13.79 12.71 9.46
CA ILE A 445 13.56 14.09 9.87
C ILE A 445 13.30 14.15 11.37
N MET A 446 12.34 13.35 11.84
CA MET A 446 11.90 13.39 13.24
C MET A 446 13.05 13.09 14.20
N THR A 447 13.89 12.11 13.87
CA THR A 447 14.96 11.64 14.77
C THR A 447 16.29 12.38 14.60
N ALA A 448 16.55 13.03 13.46
CA ALA A 448 17.70 13.91 13.30
C ALA A 448 17.49 15.29 13.94
N ILE A 449 16.24 15.78 13.98
CA ILE A 449 15.88 17.06 14.61
C ILE A 449 15.71 16.91 16.12
N GLU A 450 15.05 15.83 16.58
CA GLU A 450 14.77 15.62 18.01
C GLU A 450 15.85 14.78 18.69
N SER A 451 16.84 15.47 19.26
CA SER A 451 17.99 14.84 19.94
C SER A 451 17.66 14.12 21.26
N ARG A 452 16.45 14.28 21.82
CA ARG A 452 16.08 13.64 23.11
C ARG A 452 15.81 12.14 22.98
N PHE A 453 15.50 11.64 21.78
CA PHE A 453 15.35 10.21 21.54
C PHE A 453 16.65 9.43 21.75
N LYS A 454 16.57 8.26 22.40
CA LYS A 454 17.71 7.37 22.67
C LYS A 454 17.81 6.21 21.70
N ALA A 455 16.70 5.83 21.08
CA ALA A 455 16.62 4.78 20.07
C ALA A 455 15.38 5.02 19.20
N ALA A 456 15.40 4.49 17.98
CA ALA A 456 14.25 4.47 17.10
C ALA A 456 13.97 3.05 16.59
N VAL A 457 12.69 2.77 16.42
CA VAL A 457 12.20 1.57 15.75
C VAL A 457 11.31 2.01 14.58
N ILE A 458 11.62 1.51 13.40
CA ILE A 458 10.96 1.81 12.13
C ILE A 458 10.34 0.51 11.63
N MET A 459 9.02 0.45 11.58
CA MET A 459 8.30 -0.67 10.96
C MET A 459 7.83 -0.22 9.59
N VAL A 460 8.23 -0.94 8.55
CA VAL A 460 7.84 -0.73 7.15
C VAL A 460 8.03 0.71 6.68
N GLY A 461 9.23 1.27 6.88
CA GLY A 461 9.61 2.59 6.37
C GLY A 461 10.66 2.51 5.26
N GLY A 462 10.74 3.56 4.44
CA GLY A 462 11.74 3.71 3.38
C GLY A 462 11.73 5.13 2.80
N LEU A 463 12.48 5.35 1.72
CA LEU A 463 12.48 6.60 0.96
C LEU A 463 11.35 6.61 -0.07
N MET A 464 10.56 7.68 -0.10
CA MET A 464 9.54 7.89 -1.13
C MET A 464 10.18 8.27 -2.47
N MET A 465 9.55 7.94 -3.59
CA MET A 465 10.12 8.18 -4.92
C MET A 465 9.80 9.55 -5.50
N GLN A 466 8.84 10.26 -4.91
CA GLN A 466 8.37 11.53 -5.42
C GLN A 466 9.35 12.67 -5.15
N SER A 467 9.26 13.76 -5.93
CA SER A 467 10.03 14.97 -5.65
C SER A 467 9.47 15.73 -4.45
N VAL A 468 10.34 16.34 -3.65
CA VAL A 468 9.95 17.12 -2.46
C VAL A 468 10.94 18.26 -2.26
N GLN A 469 10.51 19.34 -1.61
CA GLN A 469 11.44 20.41 -1.28
C GLN A 469 12.58 19.87 -0.39
N PRO A 470 13.86 20.19 -0.65
CA PRO A 470 15.00 19.56 0.03
C PRO A 470 15.00 19.63 1.57
N MET A 471 14.41 20.68 2.16
CA MET A 471 14.32 20.80 3.63
C MET A 471 13.25 19.90 4.26
N ALA A 472 12.32 19.37 3.45
CA ALA A 472 11.29 18.41 3.85
C ALA A 472 11.58 17.00 3.32
N ASP A 473 12.76 16.77 2.73
CA ASP A 473 13.16 15.49 2.16
C ASP A 473 13.88 14.62 3.21
N PRO A 474 13.33 13.47 3.63
CA PRO A 474 13.99 12.57 4.59
C PRO A 474 15.40 12.13 4.17
N PHE A 475 15.69 12.02 2.86
CA PHE A 475 17.00 11.60 2.36
C PHE A 475 18.13 12.52 2.84
N ASN A 476 17.85 13.82 2.93
CA ASN A 476 18.84 14.83 3.37
C ASN A 476 19.19 14.74 4.87
N PHE A 477 18.34 14.08 5.66
CA PHE A 477 18.47 13.97 7.12
C PHE A 477 19.15 12.67 7.53
N LEU A 478 19.05 11.61 6.72
CA LEU A 478 19.63 10.29 6.99
C LEU A 478 21.08 10.32 7.50
N PRO A 479 22.03 11.08 6.91
CA PRO A 479 23.41 11.11 7.41
C PRO A 479 23.58 11.72 8.81
N ARG A 480 22.57 12.44 9.31
CA ARG A 480 22.56 13.09 10.64
C ARG A 480 21.75 12.31 11.67
N VAL A 481 21.11 11.22 11.27
CA VAL A 481 20.49 10.27 12.18
C VAL A 481 21.60 9.44 12.81
N THR A 482 21.98 9.72 14.05
CA THR A 482 23.12 9.05 14.72
C THR A 482 22.71 8.12 15.86
N LEU A 483 21.44 8.14 16.26
CA LEU A 483 20.91 7.28 17.31
C LEU A 483 20.74 5.83 16.82
N PRO A 484 20.70 4.84 17.72
CA PRO A 484 20.43 3.46 17.37
C PRO A 484 19.08 3.27 16.66
N ILE A 485 19.09 2.58 15.51
CA ILE A 485 17.90 2.32 14.69
C ILE A 485 17.69 0.84 14.39
N LEU A 486 16.48 0.36 14.67
CA LEU A 486 15.96 -0.89 14.10
C LEU A 486 15.01 -0.57 12.95
N MET A 487 15.24 -1.16 11.78
CA MET A 487 14.29 -1.24 10.68
C MET A 487 13.72 -2.67 10.57
N PHE A 488 12.43 -2.79 10.34
CA PHE A 488 11.76 -4.06 10.07
C PHE A 488 10.89 -3.92 8.83
N ASN A 489 11.25 -4.59 7.75
CA ASN A 489 10.65 -4.39 6.43
C ASN A 489 10.30 -5.70 5.74
N GLY A 490 9.42 -5.59 4.73
CA GLY A 490 9.10 -6.68 3.83
C GLY A 490 9.95 -6.60 2.56
N LYS A 491 10.41 -7.75 2.07
CA LYS A 491 11.16 -7.87 0.81
C LYS A 491 10.34 -7.45 -0.41
N TYR A 492 9.03 -7.67 -0.37
CA TYR A 492 8.10 -7.43 -1.48
C TYR A 492 7.27 -6.15 -1.28
N ASP A 493 7.77 -5.22 -0.49
CA ASP A 493 7.10 -3.95 -0.21
C ASP A 493 7.03 -3.11 -1.50
N SER A 494 5.82 -2.81 -1.95
CA SER A 494 5.55 -2.02 -3.17
C SER A 494 5.61 -0.52 -2.93
N PHE A 495 5.39 -0.07 -1.70
CA PHE A 495 5.45 1.35 -1.32
C PHE A 495 6.90 1.77 -1.15
N PHE A 496 7.68 0.91 -0.50
CA PHE A 496 9.11 1.07 -0.30
C PHE A 496 9.85 -0.12 -0.89
N PRO A 497 10.11 -0.15 -2.22
CA PRO A 497 10.82 -1.27 -2.84
C PRO A 497 12.18 -1.52 -2.18
N LEU A 498 12.49 -2.78 -1.89
CA LEU A 498 13.67 -3.15 -1.10
C LEU A 498 14.95 -2.51 -1.63
N GLU A 499 15.25 -2.71 -2.92
CA GLU A 499 16.53 -2.33 -3.52
C GLU A 499 16.66 -0.82 -3.74
N THR A 500 15.57 -0.12 -4.04
CA THR A 500 15.60 1.30 -4.46
C THR A 500 15.14 2.27 -3.39
N SER A 501 14.47 1.81 -2.33
CA SER A 501 13.95 2.62 -1.24
C SER A 501 14.55 2.24 0.11
N ILE A 502 14.39 0.98 0.54
CA ILE A 502 14.75 0.53 1.89
C ILE A 502 16.28 0.41 2.05
N GLU A 503 16.95 -0.21 1.09
CA GLU A 503 18.41 -0.39 1.13
C GLU A 503 19.15 0.96 1.08
N PRO A 504 18.81 1.92 0.19
CA PRO A 504 19.40 3.26 0.24
C PRO A 504 19.10 4.02 1.53
N PHE A 505 17.89 3.88 2.07
CA PHE A 505 17.54 4.45 3.39
C PHE A 505 18.54 3.96 4.44
N PHE A 506 18.66 2.63 4.60
CA PHE A 506 19.50 2.02 5.64
C PHE A 506 21.00 2.28 5.42
N ALA A 507 21.45 2.27 4.17
CA ALA A 507 22.84 2.51 3.80
C ALA A 507 23.26 3.97 4.09
N THR A 508 22.35 4.93 3.94
CA THR A 508 22.63 6.37 4.10
C THR A 508 22.53 6.85 5.55
N LEU A 509 21.97 6.04 6.46
CA LEU A 509 21.91 6.35 7.89
C LEU A 509 23.32 6.67 8.45
N GLY A 510 23.41 7.81 9.15
CA GLY A 510 24.59 8.20 9.93
C GLY A 510 24.80 7.36 11.19
N THR A 511 23.86 6.47 11.53
CA THR A 511 23.93 5.57 12.66
C THR A 511 25.10 4.59 12.48
N PRO A 512 25.97 4.43 13.49
CA PRO A 512 27.04 3.45 13.43
C PRO A 512 26.53 2.04 13.11
N ASP A 513 27.28 1.26 12.32
CA ASP A 513 26.87 -0.10 11.91
C ASP A 513 26.58 -1.05 13.09
N ALA A 514 27.25 -0.85 14.23
CA ALA A 514 27.01 -1.63 15.45
C ALA A 514 25.65 -1.32 16.11
N ASP A 515 25.10 -0.16 15.78
CA ASP A 515 23.90 0.45 16.38
C ASP A 515 22.75 0.60 15.38
N LYS A 516 22.88 0.08 14.15
CA LYS A 516 21.76 -0.09 13.23
C LYS A 516 21.52 -1.54 12.86
N LYS A 517 20.26 -1.92 12.73
CA LYS A 517 19.85 -3.27 12.32
C LYS A 517 18.66 -3.15 11.36
N ILE A 518 18.70 -3.94 10.29
CA ILE A 518 17.53 -4.17 9.44
C ILE A 518 17.14 -5.65 9.52
N VAL A 519 15.84 -5.91 9.67
CA VAL A 519 15.23 -7.23 9.56
C VAL A 519 14.33 -7.20 8.34
N VAL A 520 14.64 -8.03 7.34
CA VAL A 520 13.82 -8.19 6.14
C VAL A 520 13.18 -9.56 6.17
N THR A 521 11.86 -9.62 6.00
CA THR A 521 11.10 -10.87 5.90
C THR A 521 10.54 -11.04 4.50
N ASP A 522 10.21 -12.28 4.11
CA ASP A 522 9.48 -12.59 2.87
C ASP A 522 8.00 -12.17 3.00
N SER A 523 7.78 -10.87 3.20
CA SER A 523 6.47 -10.23 3.23
C SER A 523 6.52 -8.92 2.44
N ASN A 524 5.37 -8.29 2.23
CA ASN A 524 5.27 -6.97 1.61
C ASN A 524 5.15 -5.88 2.70
N HIS A 525 4.49 -4.76 2.39
CA HIS A 525 4.33 -3.62 3.29
C HIS A 525 3.64 -3.93 4.64
N PHE A 526 3.08 -5.13 4.83
CA PHE A 526 2.28 -5.48 5.99
C PHE A 526 2.98 -6.50 6.89
N VAL A 527 4.25 -6.24 7.21
CA VAL A 527 5.09 -7.12 8.03
C VAL A 527 4.44 -7.53 9.35
N LEU A 528 3.65 -6.65 9.97
CA LEU A 528 2.97 -6.93 11.24
C LEU A 528 1.82 -7.93 11.08
N ALA A 529 1.26 -8.10 9.87
CA ALA A 529 0.26 -9.13 9.62
C ALA A 529 0.91 -10.54 9.56
N TYR A 530 2.09 -10.64 8.94
CA TYR A 530 2.75 -11.93 8.68
C TYR A 530 3.77 -12.34 9.74
N SER A 531 4.38 -11.35 10.39
CA SER A 531 5.55 -11.52 11.25
C SER A 531 5.41 -10.77 12.57
N SER A 532 4.19 -10.53 13.06
CA SER A 532 3.90 -9.79 14.32
C SER A 532 4.78 -10.23 15.48
N ASN A 533 4.83 -11.52 15.82
CA ASN A 533 5.60 -12.01 16.95
C ASN A 533 7.11 -11.75 16.80
N LEU A 534 7.63 -11.88 15.58
CA LEU A 534 9.02 -11.58 15.29
C LEU A 534 9.29 -10.08 15.41
N ALA A 535 8.44 -9.24 14.81
CA ALA A 535 8.53 -7.79 14.88
C ALA A 535 8.44 -7.26 16.32
N ILE A 536 7.49 -7.78 17.11
CA ILE A 536 7.34 -7.44 18.54
C ILE A 536 8.60 -7.84 19.31
N ARG A 537 9.11 -9.06 19.11
CA ARG A 537 10.35 -9.49 19.77
C ARG A 537 11.53 -8.58 19.43
N GLU A 538 11.76 -8.34 18.13
CA GLU A 538 12.87 -7.50 17.68
C GLU A 538 12.76 -6.06 18.20
N LEU A 539 11.54 -5.50 18.22
CA LEU A 539 11.27 -4.18 18.80
C LEU A 539 11.58 -4.16 20.30
N LEU A 540 11.06 -5.10 21.08
CA LEU A 540 11.24 -5.13 22.52
C LEU A 540 12.71 -5.37 22.89
N ASP A 541 13.39 -6.31 22.22
CA ASP A 541 14.82 -6.58 22.42
C ASP A 541 15.66 -5.33 22.09
N TRP A 542 15.27 -4.55 21.08
CA TRP A 542 15.94 -3.31 20.71
C TRP A 542 15.76 -2.22 21.76
N LEU A 543 14.53 -2.04 22.25
CA LEU A 543 14.25 -1.10 23.33
C LEU A 543 14.97 -1.52 24.63
N ASP A 544 14.95 -2.79 25.00
CA ASP A 544 15.67 -3.31 26.17
C ASP A 544 17.17 -3.02 26.08
N ARG A 545 17.76 -3.12 24.88
CA ARG A 545 19.19 -2.87 24.66
C ARG A 545 19.58 -1.40 24.81
N TYR A 546 18.81 -0.47 24.24
CA TYR A 546 19.23 0.94 24.14
C TYR A 546 18.50 1.90 25.08
N VAL A 547 17.31 1.53 25.51
CA VAL A 547 16.47 2.28 26.45
C VAL A 547 16.48 1.62 27.83
N GLY A 548 16.92 0.37 27.91
CA GLY A 548 17.02 -0.43 29.13
C GLY A 548 15.82 -1.37 29.29
N PRO A 549 15.97 -2.48 30.05
CA PRO A 549 14.85 -3.36 30.37
C PRO A 549 13.84 -2.65 31.29
N VAL A 550 12.57 -3.03 31.17
CA VAL A 550 11.53 -2.61 32.12
C VAL A 550 11.73 -3.37 33.44
N GLU A 551 11.63 -2.65 34.56
CA GLU A 551 11.84 -3.17 35.93
C GLU A 551 10.54 -3.56 36.63
#